data_AF-K2QK33-F1
#
_entry.id   AF-K2QK33-F1
#
_cell.length_a   1.000
_cell.length_b   1.000
_cell.length_c   1.000
_cell.angle_alpha   90.00
_cell.angle_beta   90.00
_cell.angle_gamma   90.00
#
_symmetry.space_group_name_H-M   'P 1'
#
loop_
_entity.id
_entity.type
_entity.pdbx_description
1 polymer ?
#
loop_
_entity_poly.entity_id
_entity_poly.type
_entity_poly.pdbx_seq_one_letter_code
_entity_poly.pdbx_strand_id
1 'polypeptide(L)'
;MGGNKLNNETFLEFALEILSKEYAGESKRELVTNIKDILGTRKIVLAESFYQIILMLKLDIDSVCEILFKEHKVVVLNLVQESDNKLKDFLTPFIYDSSIIASSACIENTRFSRLLKGEFVKLYPSEVYGIAKSFNLMPHQLFHYFYGQGERPLIGV
;
A
#
# COMPACT_ATOMS: atom_id res chain seq x y z
N MET A 1 -12.76 13.57 -2.41
CA MET A 1 -13.00 12.12 -2.35
C MET A 1 -11.87 11.53 -1.53
N GLY A 2 -12.09 11.30 -0.23
CA GLY A 2 -11.03 10.85 0.67
C GLY A 2 -10.74 9.38 0.46
N GLY A 3 -9.51 9.04 0.06
CA GLY A 3 -9.07 7.66 -0.13
C GLY A 3 -9.31 6.82 1.11
N ASN A 4 -9.61 5.53 0.90
CA ASN A 4 -9.95 4.53 1.92
C ASN A 4 -8.82 4.39 2.95
N LYS A 5 -8.82 5.22 3.99
CA LYS A 5 -7.89 5.12 5.11
C LYS A 5 -8.32 3.96 6.00
N LEU A 6 -7.41 3.04 6.28
CA LEU A 6 -7.68 1.91 7.16
C LEU A 6 -7.73 2.39 8.62
N ASN A 7 -8.88 2.24 9.27
CA ASN A 7 -9.03 2.52 10.69
C ASN A 7 -8.34 1.43 11.51
N ASN A 8 -7.65 1.85 12.56
CA ASN A 8 -7.00 0.98 13.54
C ASN A 8 -7.99 -0.04 14.13
N GLU A 9 -9.19 0.38 14.54
CA GLU A 9 -10.21 -0.51 15.12
C GLU A 9 -10.59 -1.63 14.15
N THR A 10 -10.93 -1.27 12.90
CA THR A 10 -11.29 -2.23 11.86
C THR A 10 -10.14 -3.19 11.53
N PHE A 11 -8.91 -2.69 11.48
CA PHE A 11 -7.76 -3.54 11.19
C PHE A 11 -7.39 -4.45 12.38
N LEU A 12 -7.55 -3.95 13.60
CA LEU A 12 -7.37 -4.75 14.81
C LEU A 12 -8.41 -5.87 14.85
N GLU A 13 -9.68 -5.60 14.56
CA GLU A 13 -10.73 -6.62 14.46
C GLU A 13 -10.36 -7.69 13.43
N PHE A 14 -9.94 -7.27 12.23
CA PHE A 14 -9.44 -8.18 11.19
C PHE A 14 -8.30 -9.08 11.71
N ALA A 15 -7.28 -8.48 12.34
CA ALA A 15 -6.14 -9.23 12.87
C ALA A 15 -6.53 -10.19 14.01
N LEU A 16 -7.46 -9.78 14.87
CA LEU A 16 -7.98 -10.61 15.96
C LEU A 16 -8.80 -11.80 15.45
N GLU A 17 -9.53 -11.64 14.35
CA GLU A 17 -10.26 -12.73 13.71
C GLU A 17 -9.29 -13.81 13.20
N ILE A 18 -8.21 -13.42 12.51
CA ILE A 18 -7.15 -14.32 12.05
C ILE A 18 -6.50 -15.04 13.25
N LEU A 19 -6.10 -14.29 14.27
CA LEU A 19 -5.48 -14.86 15.48
C LEU A 19 -6.38 -15.86 16.18
N SER A 20 -7.70 -15.64 16.17
CA SER A 20 -8.65 -16.55 16.80
C SER A 20 -8.83 -17.87 16.07
N LYS A 21 -8.51 -17.92 14.77
CA LYS A 21 -8.56 -19.15 13.95
C LYS A 21 -7.28 -19.96 14.07
N GLU A 22 -6.13 -19.31 14.23
CA GLU A 22 -4.82 -19.95 14.10
C GLU A 22 -4.07 -20.13 15.43
N TYR A 23 -4.41 -19.36 16.47
CA TYR A 23 -3.66 -19.33 17.73
C TYR A 23 -4.55 -19.47 18.96
N ALA A 24 -3.98 -20.01 20.05
CA ALA A 24 -4.67 -20.21 21.32
C ALA A 24 -3.75 -19.94 22.53
N GLY A 25 -4.37 -19.63 23.67
CA GLY A 25 -3.66 -19.50 24.95
C GLY A 25 -2.71 -18.30 25.01
N GLU A 26 -1.52 -18.52 25.57
CA GLU A 26 -0.52 -17.48 25.85
C GLU A 26 0.05 -16.85 24.58
N SER A 27 0.35 -17.66 23.56
CA SER A 27 0.85 -17.20 22.25
C SER A 27 -0.07 -16.16 21.59
N LYS A 28 -1.40 -16.41 21.65
CA LYS A 28 -2.40 -15.46 21.15
C LYS A 28 -2.35 -14.15 21.92
N ARG A 29 -2.24 -14.18 23.25
CA ARG A 29 -2.22 -12.96 24.08
C ARG A 29 -0.99 -12.11 23.78
N GLU A 30 0.17 -12.73 23.62
CA GLU A 30 1.41 -12.06 23.26
C GLU A 30 1.29 -11.36 21.89
N LEU A 31 0.80 -12.07 20.86
CA LEU A 31 0.58 -11.49 19.54
C LEU A 31 -0.41 -10.32 19.57
N VAL A 32 -1.49 -10.42 20.34
CA VAL A 32 -2.45 -9.30 20.50
C VAL A 32 -1.80 -8.07 21.11
N THR A 33 -0.96 -8.24 22.13
CA THR A 33 -0.22 -7.13 22.74
C THR A 33 0.72 -6.49 21.73
N ASN A 34 1.51 -7.30 21.02
CA ASN A 34 2.45 -6.82 20.00
C ASN A 34 1.74 -6.05 18.88
N ILE A 35 0.59 -6.54 18.40
CA ILE A 35 -0.20 -5.85 17.37
C ILE A 35 -0.69 -4.50 17.88
N LYS A 36 -1.23 -4.43 19.11
CA LYS A 36 -1.69 -3.17 19.70
C LYS A 36 -0.54 -2.18 19.87
N ASP A 37 0.64 -2.66 20.25
CA ASP A 37 1.83 -1.81 20.40
C ASP A 37 2.29 -1.25 19.05
N ILE A 38 2.30 -2.06 17.99
CA ILE A 38 2.65 -1.62 16.62
C ILE A 38 1.66 -0.59 16.07
N LEU A 39 0.36 -0.80 16.32
CA LEU A 39 -0.69 0.14 15.89
C LEU A 39 -0.67 1.43 16.71
N GLY A 40 -0.27 1.33 17.99
CA GLY A 40 -0.25 2.42 18.93
C GLY A 40 -1.62 3.08 19.09
N THR A 41 -1.62 4.38 19.38
CA THR A 41 -2.84 5.16 19.67
C THR A 41 -3.40 5.90 18.45
N ARG A 42 -2.82 5.70 17.27
CA ARG A 42 -3.24 6.41 16.05
C ARG A 42 -4.56 5.85 15.55
N LYS A 43 -5.48 6.74 15.14
CA LYS A 43 -6.76 6.33 14.55
C LYS A 43 -6.61 5.64 13.19
N ILE A 44 -5.61 6.04 12.41
CA ILE A 44 -5.38 5.54 11.05
C ILE A 44 -4.08 4.73 11.02
N VAL A 45 -4.16 3.55 10.41
CA VAL A 45 -3.01 2.65 10.25
C VAL A 45 -2.06 3.19 9.20
N LEU A 46 -0.76 3.22 9.53
CA LEU A 46 0.29 3.52 8.56
C LEU A 46 0.69 2.26 7.79
N ALA A 47 1.19 2.44 6.57
CA ALA A 47 1.65 1.36 5.72
C ALA A 47 2.75 0.50 6.38
N GLU A 48 3.65 1.12 7.13
CA GLU A 48 4.69 0.42 7.89
C GLU A 48 4.09 -0.50 8.98
N SER A 49 3.22 0.03 9.85
CA SER A 49 2.54 -0.76 10.89
C SER A 49 1.73 -1.91 10.29
N PHE A 50 1.01 -1.63 9.20
CA PHE A 50 0.28 -2.66 8.44
C PHE A 50 1.23 -3.77 7.98
N TYR A 51 2.31 -3.40 7.29
CA TYR A 51 3.28 -4.37 6.77
C TYR A 51 3.89 -5.24 7.86
N GLN A 52 4.31 -4.65 8.98
CA GLN A 52 4.87 -5.39 10.12
C GLN A 52 3.87 -6.41 10.70
N ILE A 53 2.61 -6.03 10.84
CA ILE A 53 1.56 -6.91 11.36
C ILE A 53 1.25 -8.05 10.39
N ILE A 54 1.16 -7.76 9.09
CA ILE A 54 0.93 -8.79 8.07
C ILE A 54 2.06 -9.81 8.02
N LEU A 55 3.32 -9.37 8.12
CA LEU A 55 4.46 -10.28 8.22
C LEU A 55 4.48 -11.08 9.52
N MET A 56 4.17 -10.45 10.65
CA MET A 56 4.09 -11.11 11.95
C MET A 56 3.06 -12.25 11.94
N LEU A 57 1.92 -12.02 11.29
CA LEU A 57 0.85 -13.00 11.11
C LEU A 57 1.12 -13.98 9.96
N LYS A 58 2.23 -13.83 9.22
CA LYS A 58 2.61 -14.65 8.05
C LYS A 58 1.51 -14.71 6.98
N LEU A 59 0.81 -13.60 6.78
CA LEU A 59 -0.25 -13.48 5.79
C LEU A 59 0.31 -13.04 4.44
N ASP A 60 -0.39 -13.42 3.37
CA ASP A 60 -0.11 -12.96 2.02
C ASP A 60 -0.55 -11.51 1.83
N ILE A 61 0.40 -10.61 1.56
CA ILE A 61 0.15 -9.15 1.48
C ILE A 61 -0.84 -8.84 0.34
N ASP A 62 -0.70 -9.49 -0.81
CA ASP A 62 -1.54 -9.21 -1.97
C ASP A 62 -2.99 -9.56 -1.68
N SER A 63 -3.24 -10.75 -1.14
CA SER A 63 -4.58 -11.21 -0.75
C SER A 63 -5.22 -10.30 0.29
N VAL A 64 -4.47 -9.90 1.32
CA VAL A 64 -5.00 -9.01 2.36
C VAL A 64 -5.32 -7.63 1.78
N CYS A 65 -4.47 -7.09 0.90
CA CYS A 65 -4.74 -5.84 0.22
C CYS A 65 -5.99 -5.92 -0.66
N GLU A 66 -6.19 -7.00 -1.41
CA GLU A 66 -7.41 -7.21 -2.21
C GLU A 66 -8.66 -7.27 -1.34
N ILE A 67 -8.60 -7.91 -0.16
CA ILE A 67 -9.74 -7.98 0.77
C ILE A 67 -10.06 -6.60 1.34
N LEU A 68 -9.05 -5.89 1.86
CA LEU A 68 -9.25 -4.63 2.59
C LEU A 68 -9.46 -3.43 1.67
N PHE A 69 -8.94 -3.46 0.45
CA PHE A 69 -8.94 -2.33 -0.49
C PHE A 69 -9.64 -2.65 -1.81
N LYS A 70 -10.51 -3.67 -1.84
CA LYS A 70 -11.29 -4.07 -3.03
C LYS A 70 -12.01 -2.91 -3.73
N GLU A 71 -12.53 -1.97 -2.93
CA GLU A 71 -13.30 -0.82 -3.43
C GLU A 71 -12.42 0.39 -3.81
N HIS A 72 -11.09 0.29 -3.64
CA HIS A 72 -10.18 1.37 -3.94
C HIS A 72 -10.09 1.57 -5.45
N LYS A 73 -10.59 2.72 -5.93
CA LYS A 73 -10.69 3.04 -7.35
C LYS A 73 -9.34 3.44 -7.90
N VAL A 74 -8.61 2.48 -8.46
CA VAL A 74 -7.32 2.69 -9.11
C VAL A 74 -7.49 2.81 -10.62
N VAL A 75 -6.72 3.71 -11.22
CA VAL A 75 -6.52 3.76 -12.67
C VAL A 75 -5.12 3.22 -12.97
N VAL A 76 -5.03 2.24 -13.86
CA VAL A 76 -3.75 1.73 -14.37
C VAL A 76 -3.17 2.75 -15.34
N LEU A 77 -1.90 3.12 -15.16
CA LEU A 77 -1.18 4.03 -16.04
C LEU A 77 -0.75 3.27 -17.29
N ASN A 78 -1.09 3.81 -18.46
CA ASN A 78 -0.63 3.28 -19.76
C ASN A 78 0.82 3.68 -20.02
N LEU A 79 1.76 3.09 -19.28
CA LEU A 79 3.19 3.41 -19.30
C LEU A 79 3.84 3.29 -20.69
N VAL A 80 3.21 2.52 -21.58
CA VAL A 80 3.52 2.42 -23.00
C VAL A 80 2.26 2.87 -23.75
N GLN A 81 2.17 4.14 -24.11
CA GLN A 81 1.20 4.57 -25.12
C GLN A 81 1.79 4.21 -26.47
N GLU A 82 1.11 3.35 -27.23
CA GLU A 82 1.41 3.19 -28.65
C GLU A 82 1.13 4.53 -29.34
N SER A 83 2.17 5.21 -29.81
CA SER A 83 2.07 6.37 -30.67
C SER A 83 2.75 6.07 -31.99
N ASP A 84 2.21 6.58 -33.09
CA ASP A 84 2.92 6.57 -34.37
C ASP A 84 4.19 7.47 -34.37
N ASN A 85 4.45 8.15 -33.24
CA ASN A 85 5.57 9.05 -33.04
C ASN A 85 6.57 8.42 -32.06
N LYS A 86 7.67 7.90 -32.61
CA LYS A 86 8.76 7.25 -31.87
C LYS A 86 9.36 8.11 -30.75
N LEU A 87 9.38 9.44 -30.91
CA LEU A 87 9.87 10.35 -29.86
C LEU A 87 8.88 10.42 -28.70
N LYS A 88 7.57 10.46 -29.01
CA LYS A 88 6.54 10.41 -27.99
C LYS A 88 6.55 9.07 -27.25
N ASP A 89 6.71 7.95 -27.96
CA ASP A 89 6.85 6.62 -27.34
C ASP A 89 8.04 6.57 -26.37
N PHE A 90 9.21 7.02 -26.84
CA PHE A 90 10.44 7.04 -26.04
C PHE A 90 10.30 7.91 -24.78
N LEU A 91 9.65 9.06 -24.89
CA LEU A 91 9.51 9.99 -23.77
C LEU A 91 8.35 9.64 -22.82
N THR A 92 7.37 8.84 -23.25
CA THR A 92 6.16 8.55 -22.46
C THR A 92 6.46 8.06 -21.04
N PRO A 93 7.41 7.14 -20.79
CA PRO A 93 7.75 6.71 -19.44
C PRO A 93 8.29 7.85 -18.54
N PHE A 94 8.83 8.92 -19.12
CA PHE A 94 9.45 10.04 -18.41
C PHE A 94 8.54 11.26 -18.23
N ILE A 95 7.37 11.28 -18.89
CA ILE A 95 6.49 12.47 -18.95
C ILE A 95 5.41 12.47 -17.87
N TYR A 96 5.19 11.37 -17.13
CA TYR A 96 4.12 11.36 -16.13
C TYR A 96 4.31 12.41 -15.04
N ASP A 97 3.44 13.40 -15.08
CA ASP A 97 3.33 14.41 -14.03
C ASP A 97 2.93 13.72 -12.71
N SER A 98 3.53 14.18 -11.60
CA SER A 98 3.21 13.69 -10.26
C SER A 98 1.71 13.78 -9.94
N SER A 99 0.99 14.73 -10.53
CA SER A 99 -0.47 14.86 -10.42
C SER A 99 -1.24 13.72 -11.09
N ILE A 100 -0.75 13.20 -12.22
CA ILE A 100 -1.33 12.04 -12.90
C ILE A 100 -1.16 10.82 -12.01
N ILE A 101 0.06 10.59 -11.51
CA ILE A 101 0.37 9.46 -10.61
C ILE A 101 -0.46 9.52 -9.33
N ALA A 102 -0.58 10.70 -8.73
CA ALA A 102 -1.40 10.90 -7.55
C ALA A 102 -2.87 10.56 -7.83
N SER A 103 -3.43 11.08 -8.93
CA SER A 103 -4.82 10.80 -9.30
C SER A 103 -5.06 9.32 -9.58
N SER A 104 -4.13 8.64 -10.25
CA SER A 104 -4.27 7.24 -10.63
C SER A 104 -4.29 6.34 -9.40
N ALA A 105 -3.48 6.67 -8.39
CA ALA A 105 -3.38 5.96 -7.11
C ALA A 105 -4.47 6.37 -6.10
N CYS A 106 -5.39 7.26 -6.47
CA CYS A 106 -6.41 7.85 -5.59
C CYS A 106 -5.81 8.61 -4.38
N ILE A 107 -4.73 9.36 -4.62
CA ILE A 107 -4.04 10.19 -3.62
C ILE A 107 -4.27 11.67 -3.97
N GLU A 108 -4.59 12.49 -2.98
CA GLU A 108 -4.69 13.95 -3.19
C GLU A 108 -3.32 14.53 -3.59
N ASN A 109 -3.27 15.34 -4.66
CA ASN A 109 -2.03 15.93 -5.19
C ASN A 109 -1.17 16.64 -4.13
N THR A 110 -1.80 17.39 -3.23
CA THR A 110 -1.10 18.11 -2.14
C THR A 110 -0.50 17.14 -1.11
N ARG A 111 -1.17 16.01 -0.87
CA ARG A 111 -0.64 14.94 -0.02
C ARG A 111 0.49 14.20 -0.72
N PHE A 112 0.31 13.80 -1.97
CA PHE A 112 1.35 13.16 -2.76
C PHE A 112 2.62 14.02 -2.84
N SER A 113 2.47 15.33 -3.06
CA SER A 113 3.58 16.28 -3.04
C SER A 113 4.33 16.31 -1.70
N ARG A 114 3.63 16.19 -0.57
CA ARG A 114 4.26 16.12 0.76
C ARG A 114 4.98 14.80 0.99
N LEU A 115 4.39 13.69 0.54
CA LEU A 115 5.00 12.36 0.61
C LEU A 115 6.34 12.34 -0.14
N LEU A 116 6.39 12.90 -1.34
CA LEU A 116 7.62 13.05 -2.13
C LEU A 116 8.66 13.96 -1.48
N LYS A 117 8.23 14.93 -0.65
CA LYS A 117 9.11 15.90 0.06
C LYS A 117 9.59 15.41 1.44
N GLY A 118 9.47 14.11 1.72
CA GLY A 118 10.00 13.51 2.95
C GLY A 118 8.96 13.07 3.96
N GLU A 119 7.65 13.20 3.68
CA GLU A 119 6.60 12.60 4.53
C GLU A 119 6.30 11.13 4.19
N PHE A 120 7.17 10.45 3.43
CA PHE A 120 7.02 9.06 2.99
C PHE A 120 6.60 8.09 4.11
N VAL A 121 7.17 8.23 5.30
CA VAL A 121 6.85 7.42 6.50
C VAL A 121 5.38 7.53 6.95
N LYS A 122 4.62 8.49 6.41
CA LYS A 122 3.20 8.71 6.69
C LYS A 122 2.27 8.11 5.63
N LEU A 123 2.78 7.30 4.70
CA LEU A 123 1.95 6.57 3.73
C LEU A 123 0.91 5.70 4.44
N TYR A 124 -0.28 5.64 3.86
CA TYR A 124 -1.31 4.69 4.27
C TYR A 124 -1.23 3.42 3.42
N PRO A 125 -1.66 2.25 3.96
CA PRO A 125 -1.60 0.99 3.22
C PRO A 125 -2.36 1.04 1.88
N SER A 126 -3.51 1.71 1.85
CA SER A 126 -4.30 1.90 0.63
C SER A 126 -3.61 2.79 -0.42
N GLU A 127 -2.72 3.67 0.00
CA GLU A 127 -1.93 4.50 -0.92
C GLU A 127 -0.82 3.67 -1.57
N VAL A 128 -0.15 2.81 -0.79
CA VAL A 128 0.81 1.85 -1.34
C VAL A 128 0.13 0.89 -2.31
N TYR A 129 -1.03 0.36 -1.94
CA TYR A 129 -1.88 -0.46 -2.80
C TYR A 129 -2.26 0.28 -4.11
N GLY A 130 -2.74 1.53 -3.98
CA GLY A 130 -3.11 2.35 -5.12
C GLY A 130 -1.94 2.60 -6.07
N ILE A 131 -0.77 2.94 -5.53
CA ILE A 131 0.45 3.13 -6.32
C ILE A 131 0.83 1.82 -7.03
N ALA A 132 0.87 0.69 -6.32
CA ALA A 132 1.20 -0.61 -6.92
C ALA A 132 0.30 -0.91 -8.11
N LYS A 133 -1.02 -0.84 -7.90
CA LYS A 133 -2.00 -1.12 -8.94
C LYS A 133 -1.94 -0.13 -10.10
N SER A 134 -1.65 1.15 -9.85
CA SER A 134 -1.48 2.14 -10.92
C SER A 134 -0.30 1.82 -11.85
N PHE A 135 0.75 1.22 -11.32
CA PHE A 135 1.92 0.82 -12.11
C PHE A 135 1.88 -0.66 -12.55
N ASN A 136 0.72 -1.33 -12.40
CA ASN A 136 0.54 -2.75 -12.70
C ASN A 136 1.54 -3.66 -11.94
N LEU A 137 1.83 -3.31 -10.69
CA LEU A 137 2.66 -4.09 -9.77
C LEU A 137 1.79 -4.85 -8.76
N MET A 138 2.36 -5.90 -8.18
CA MET A 138 1.77 -6.56 -7.02
C MET A 138 2.04 -5.74 -5.75
N PRO A 139 1.05 -5.57 -4.85
CA PRO A 139 1.22 -4.83 -3.60
C PRO A 139 2.45 -5.25 -2.78
N HIS A 140 2.71 -6.56 -2.64
CA HIS A 140 3.85 -7.07 -1.88
C HIS A 140 5.17 -6.48 -2.38
N GLN A 141 5.35 -6.30 -3.69
CA GLN A 141 6.58 -5.78 -4.27
C GLN A 141 6.89 -4.36 -3.74
N LEU A 142 5.88 -3.49 -3.68
CA LEU A 142 6.07 -2.14 -3.13
C LEU A 142 6.21 -2.15 -1.61
N PHE A 143 5.43 -2.96 -0.88
CA PHE A 143 5.58 -3.04 0.57
C PHE A 143 6.98 -3.54 0.98
N HIS A 144 7.50 -4.57 0.32
CA HIS A 144 8.85 -5.08 0.55
C HIS A 144 9.92 -4.04 0.18
N TYR A 145 9.75 -3.31 -0.93
CA TYR A 145 10.69 -2.25 -1.32
C TYR A 145 10.68 -1.06 -0.34
N PHE A 146 9.50 -0.68 0.16
CA PHE A 146 9.33 0.50 1.01
C PHE A 146 9.68 0.28 2.48
N TYR A 147 9.39 -0.92 3.02
CA TYR A 147 9.50 -1.19 4.46
C TYR A 147 10.29 -2.46 4.80
N GLY A 148 10.72 -3.21 3.80
CA GLY A 148 11.48 -4.44 3.96
C GLY A 148 12.86 -4.34 3.30
N GLN A 149 13.33 -5.48 2.78
CA GLN A 149 14.57 -5.62 2.03
C GLN A 149 14.30 -5.96 0.56
N GLY A 150 13.12 -5.58 0.06
CA GLY A 150 12.73 -5.86 -1.33
C GLY A 150 13.54 -5.02 -2.31
N GLU A 151 13.84 -5.59 -3.47
CA GLU A 151 14.44 -4.85 -4.57
C GLU A 151 13.44 -3.87 -5.18
N ARG A 152 13.96 -2.85 -5.87
CA ARG A 152 13.13 -1.90 -6.63
C ARG A 152 12.38 -2.66 -7.74
N PRO A 153 11.04 -2.63 -7.79
CA PRO A 153 10.30 -3.30 -8.85
C PRO A 153 10.54 -2.65 -10.21
N LEU A 154 10.62 -3.48 -11.24
CA LEU A 154 10.67 -3.04 -12.63
C LEU A 154 9.26 -2.71 -13.11
N ILE A 155 9.11 -1.56 -13.75
CA ILE A 155 7.83 -1.04 -14.25
C ILE A 155 7.87 -1.06 -15.77
N GLY A 156 6.86 -1.64 -16.42
CA GLY A 156 6.70 -1.61 -17.87
C GLY A 156 7.62 -2.56 -18.66
N VAL A 157 8.06 -3.67 -18.05
CA VAL A 157 8.77 -4.77 -18.71
C VAL A 157 7.82 -5.93 -18.96
#